data_AF-A0A819JN30-F1
#
_entry.id   AF-A0A819JN30-F1
#
_cell.length_a   1.000
_cell.length_b   1.000
_cell.length_c   1.000
_cell.angle_alpha   90.00
_cell.angle_beta   90.00
_cell.angle_gamma   90.00
#
_symmetry.space_group_name_H-M   'P 1'
#
loop_
_entity.id
_entity.type
_entity.pdbx_description
1 polymer ?
#
loop_
_entity_poly.entity_id
_entity_poly.type
_entity_poly.pdbx_seq_one_letter_code
_entity_poly.pdbx_strand_id
1 'polypeptide(L)'
;IERWATGLNDYWPTIQGGLATLPFEINAVAERINEECRYADEVINDHLDMLIELLQGYKDLCKRFEEALQIEQRAIQKATNQNKRSLTTNEVSTKNDNLNSIEKRNNHALKCIQTETQLIYANLEAFVYILSSLGNIQSKVSSDLLDIWKSFSNKISELGQTYVNKSSIQRTNTIGLKNK
;
A
#
# COMPACT_ATOMS: atom_id res chain seq x y z
N ILE A 1 29.75 -39.97 -0.27
CA ILE A 1 29.49 -40.55 -1.61
C ILE A 1 30.84 -40.89 -2.21
N GLU A 2 31.08 -42.14 -2.59
CA GLU A 2 32.36 -42.57 -3.16
C GLU A 2 32.54 -42.07 -4.61
N ARG A 3 33.78 -41.79 -5.03
CA ARG A 3 34.14 -41.16 -6.33
C ARG A 3 33.61 -41.89 -7.57
N TRP A 4 33.42 -43.20 -7.49
CA TRP A 4 32.87 -43.99 -8.60
C TRP A 4 31.36 -43.77 -8.77
N ALA A 5 30.63 -43.47 -7.68
CA ALA A 5 29.18 -43.26 -7.71
C ALA A 5 28.75 -41.92 -8.34
N THR A 6 29.68 -40.98 -8.49
CA THR A 6 29.49 -39.69 -9.18
C THR A 6 30.07 -39.68 -10.58
N GLY A 7 30.48 -40.84 -11.12
CA GLY A 7 31.09 -40.94 -12.44
C GLY A 7 32.44 -40.22 -12.55
N LEU A 8 33.25 -40.21 -11.47
CA LEU A 8 34.50 -39.44 -11.34
C LEU A 8 34.31 -37.92 -11.39
N ASN A 9 33.07 -37.44 -11.21
CA ASN A 9 32.77 -36.02 -11.20
C ASN A 9 33.05 -35.40 -9.83
N ASP A 10 34.28 -34.91 -9.67
CA ASP A 10 34.73 -34.17 -8.46
C ASP A 10 33.95 -32.85 -8.22
N TYR A 11 33.04 -32.46 -9.11
CA TYR A 11 32.26 -31.22 -9.04
C TYR A 11 30.96 -31.36 -8.23
N TRP A 12 30.43 -32.60 -8.11
CA TRP A 12 29.17 -32.86 -7.41
C TRP A 12 29.16 -32.40 -5.95
N PRO A 13 30.21 -32.63 -5.12
CA PRO A 13 30.23 -32.14 -3.74
C PRO A 13 30.19 -30.60 -3.64
N THR A 14 30.77 -29.91 -4.62
CA THR A 14 30.81 -28.44 -4.67
C THR A 14 29.44 -27.87 -5.04
N ILE A 15 28.78 -28.46 -6.06
CA ILE A 15 27.40 -28.12 -6.41
C ILE A 15 26.45 -28.43 -5.24
N GLN A 16 26.60 -29.60 -4.62
CA GLN A 16 25.76 -30.03 -3.51
C GLN A 16 25.88 -29.07 -2.32
N GLY A 17 27.09 -28.57 -2.02
CA GLY A 17 27.30 -27.53 -1.02
C GLY A 17 26.61 -26.21 -1.39
N GLY A 18 26.73 -25.76 -2.64
CA GLY A 18 26.05 -24.56 -3.14
C GLY A 18 24.53 -24.66 -3.10
N LEU A 19 23.97 -25.80 -3.53
CA LEU A 19 22.54 -26.09 -3.45
C LEU A 19 22.03 -26.19 -2.01
N ALA A 20 22.87 -26.65 -1.07
CA ALA A 20 22.51 -26.67 0.34
C ALA A 20 22.41 -25.26 0.95
N THR A 21 23.18 -24.30 0.44
CA THR A 21 23.13 -22.89 0.89
C THR A 21 22.00 -22.08 0.25
N LEU A 22 21.48 -22.51 -0.91
CA LEU A 22 20.48 -21.77 -1.68
C LEU A 22 19.13 -21.56 -0.95
N PRO A 23 18.55 -22.56 -0.24
CA PRO A 23 17.36 -22.36 0.56
C PRO A 23 17.54 -21.31 1.67
N PHE A 24 18.73 -21.21 2.26
CA PHE A 24 19.01 -20.23 3.31
C PHE A 24 18.99 -18.79 2.75
N GLU A 25 19.59 -18.57 1.57
CA GLU A 25 19.56 -17.25 0.92
C GLU A 25 18.14 -16.85 0.49
N ILE A 26 17.37 -17.80 -0.05
CA ILE A 26 15.97 -17.56 -0.41
C ILE A 26 15.12 -17.27 0.84
N ASN A 27 15.38 -17.98 1.94
CA ASN A 27 14.71 -17.72 3.20
C ASN A 27 15.07 -16.34 3.77
N ALA A 28 16.33 -15.92 3.66
CA ALA A 28 16.75 -14.58 4.06
C ALA A 28 16.02 -13.47 3.28
N VAL A 29 15.78 -13.67 1.98
CA VAL A 29 14.93 -12.77 1.17
C VAL A 29 13.49 -12.75 1.70
N ALA A 30 12.92 -13.92 1.96
CA ALA A 30 11.54 -14.04 2.44
C ALA A 30 11.36 -13.40 3.83
N GLU A 31 12.29 -13.65 4.75
CA GLU A 31 12.33 -13.03 6.09
C GLU A 31 12.43 -11.52 5.97
N ARG A 32 13.32 -11.00 5.11
CA ARG A 32 13.47 -9.56 4.92
C ARG A 32 12.21 -8.89 4.40
N ILE A 33 11.52 -9.52 3.44
CA ILE A 33 10.26 -9.00 2.91
C ILE A 33 9.18 -9.01 4.01
N ASN A 34 9.07 -10.10 4.77
CA ASN A 34 8.08 -10.21 5.84
C ASN A 34 8.29 -9.19 6.97
N GLU A 35 9.54 -8.97 7.38
CA GLU A 35 9.87 -7.95 8.39
C GLU A 35 9.47 -6.55 7.93
N GLU A 36 9.74 -6.21 6.67
CA GLU A 36 9.43 -4.90 6.13
C GLU A 36 7.92 -4.73 5.86
N CYS A 37 7.20 -5.80 5.47
CA CYS A 37 5.73 -5.79 5.44
C CYS A 37 5.16 -5.48 6.83
N ARG A 38 5.66 -6.14 7.89
CA ARG A 38 5.22 -5.87 9.25
C ARG A 38 5.52 -4.43 9.67
N TYR A 39 6.70 -3.92 9.34
CA TYR A 39 7.06 -2.54 9.64
C TYR A 39 6.20 -1.53 8.88
N ALA A 40 5.90 -1.79 7.61
CA ALA A 40 5.01 -0.95 6.82
C ALA A 40 3.60 -0.92 7.41
N ASP A 41 3.08 -2.08 7.82
CA ASP A 41 1.80 -2.18 8.52
C ASP A 41 1.82 -1.35 9.81
N GLU A 42 2.85 -1.49 10.65
CA GLU A 42 2.97 -0.73 11.92
C GLU A 42 3.05 0.80 11.72
N VAL A 43 3.72 1.29 10.66
CA VAL A 43 3.96 2.72 10.46
C VAL A 43 2.83 3.42 9.69
N ILE A 44 2.28 2.75 8.69
CA ILE A 44 1.35 3.35 7.73
C ILE A 44 -0.10 3.09 8.13
N ASN A 45 -0.41 1.91 8.68
CA ASN A 45 -1.78 1.45 8.80
C ASN A 45 -2.64 2.37 9.68
N ASP A 46 -2.13 2.80 10.84
CA ASP A 46 -2.88 3.70 11.74
C ASP A 46 -3.27 5.03 11.08
N HIS A 47 -2.37 5.62 10.29
CA HIS A 47 -2.65 6.86 9.58
C HIS A 47 -3.60 6.64 8.41
N LEU A 48 -3.49 5.50 7.75
CA LEU A 48 -4.36 5.12 6.64
C LEU A 48 -5.79 4.87 7.12
N ASP A 49 -5.95 4.13 8.22
CA ASP A 49 -7.23 3.84 8.85
C ASP A 49 -7.91 5.14 9.30
N MET A 50 -7.18 6.04 9.96
CA MET A 50 -7.71 7.36 10.36
C MET A 50 -8.22 8.18 9.15
N LEU A 51 -7.46 8.22 8.05
CA LEU A 51 -7.88 8.92 6.84
C LEU A 51 -9.11 8.28 6.19
N ILE A 52 -9.18 6.96 6.17
CA ILE A 52 -10.33 6.23 5.65
C ILE A 52 -11.58 6.55 6.47
N GLU A 53 -11.49 6.48 7.80
CA GLU A 53 -12.60 6.81 8.69
C GLU A 53 -13.10 8.24 8.49
N LEU A 54 -12.17 9.21 8.39
CA LEU A 54 -12.50 10.61 8.16
C LEU A 54 -13.22 10.82 6.81
N LEU A 55 -12.69 10.25 5.73
CA LEU A 55 -13.28 10.38 4.39
C LEU A 55 -14.64 9.66 4.29
N GLN A 56 -14.77 8.50 4.93
CA GLN A 56 -16.03 7.77 5.01
C GLN A 56 -17.09 8.57 5.78
N GLY A 57 -16.73 9.14 6.93
CA GLY A 57 -17.62 9.99 7.72
C GLY A 57 -18.10 11.22 6.94
N TYR A 58 -17.19 11.88 6.23
CA TYR A 58 -17.54 13.03 5.37
C TYR A 58 -18.46 12.64 4.20
N LYS A 59 -18.19 11.52 3.54
CA LYS A 59 -19.04 11.00 2.46
C LYS A 59 -20.46 10.74 2.97
N ASP A 60 -20.59 10.10 4.12
CA ASP A 60 -21.89 9.78 4.73
C ASP A 60 -22.64 11.05 5.16
N LEU A 61 -21.93 12.05 5.70
CA LEU A 61 -22.50 13.36 6.01
C LEU A 61 -23.04 14.06 4.76
N CYS A 62 -22.25 14.10 3.68
CA CYS A 62 -22.66 14.72 2.42
C CYS A 62 -23.90 14.03 1.84
N LYS A 63 -23.95 12.70 1.87
CA LYS A 63 -25.10 11.93 1.40
C LYS A 63 -26.37 12.25 2.21
N ARG A 64 -26.28 12.26 3.54
CA ARG A 64 -27.41 12.61 4.42
C ARG A 64 -27.88 14.04 4.18
N PHE A 65 -26.96 14.97 3.98
CA PHE A 65 -27.30 16.35 3.66
C PHE A 65 -28.01 16.47 2.32
N GLU A 66 -27.56 15.76 1.29
CA GLU A 66 -28.22 15.75 -0.02
C GLU A 66 -29.65 15.19 0.08
N GLU A 67 -29.84 14.08 0.79
CA GLU A 67 -31.15 13.49 1.06
C GLU A 67 -32.07 14.46 1.82
N ALA A 68 -31.56 15.11 2.87
CA ALA A 68 -32.30 16.10 3.66
C ALA A 68 -32.68 17.33 2.81
N LEU A 69 -31.74 17.82 1.99
CA LEU A 69 -31.95 18.96 1.11
C LEU A 69 -33.07 18.70 0.10
N GLN A 70 -33.16 17.48 -0.47
CA GLN A 70 -34.25 17.13 -1.38
C GLN A 70 -35.63 17.16 -0.68
N ILE A 71 -35.70 16.67 0.56
CA ILE A 71 -36.94 16.71 1.35
C ILE A 71 -37.33 18.15 1.67
N GLU A 72 -36.36 18.97 2.10
CA GLU A 72 -36.58 20.37 2.43
C GLU A 72 -36.97 21.21 1.20
N GLN A 73 -36.32 21.01 0.04
CA GLN A 73 -36.71 21.68 -1.20
C GLN A 73 -38.15 21.36 -1.61
N ARG A 74 -38.57 20.09 -1.50
CA ARG A 74 -39.97 19.72 -1.75
C ARG A 74 -40.93 20.39 -0.76
N ALA A 75 -40.54 20.52 0.50
CA ALA A 75 -41.33 21.21 1.51
C ALA A 75 -41.44 22.71 1.23
N ILE A 76 -40.34 23.36 0.85
CA ILE A 76 -40.30 24.77 0.44
C ILE A 76 -41.21 24.98 -0.76
N GLN A 77 -41.08 24.19 -1.83
CA GLN A 77 -41.93 24.32 -3.02
C GLN A 77 -43.43 24.20 -2.70
N LYS A 78 -43.79 23.24 -1.83
CA LYS A 78 -45.18 23.10 -1.34
C LYS A 78 -45.62 24.33 -0.55
N ALA A 79 -44.79 24.80 0.39
CA ALA A 79 -45.09 25.98 1.21
C ALA A 79 -45.22 27.25 0.34
N THR A 80 -44.34 27.48 -0.63
CA THR A 80 -44.39 28.62 -1.56
C THR A 80 -45.64 28.59 -2.43
N ASN A 81 -46.03 27.42 -2.96
CA ASN A 81 -47.23 27.27 -3.78
C ASN A 81 -48.52 27.44 -2.97
N GLN A 82 -48.52 27.01 -1.70
CA GLN A 82 -49.65 27.22 -0.79
C GLN A 82 -49.74 28.65 -0.28
N ASN A 83 -48.62 29.37 -0.11
CA ASN A 83 -48.62 30.77 0.31
C ASN A 83 -49.28 31.68 -0.72
N LYS A 84 -49.14 31.36 -2.03
CA LYS A 84 -49.86 32.03 -3.13
C LYS A 84 -51.39 31.84 -3.06
N ARG A 85 -51.89 30.88 -2.27
CA ARG A 85 -53.31 30.54 -2.11
C ARG A 85 -53.92 30.94 -0.75
N SER A 86 -53.12 31.31 0.27
CA SER A 86 -53.65 31.71 1.59
C SER A 86 -54.18 33.13 1.58
N LEU A 87 -55.34 33.33 2.22
CA LEU A 87 -56.05 34.61 2.33
C LEU A 87 -56.00 35.22 3.75
N THR A 88 -55.50 34.49 4.76
CA THR A 88 -55.49 34.90 6.17
C THR A 88 -54.08 35.24 6.66
N THR A 89 -53.91 36.38 7.33
CA THR A 89 -52.61 36.92 7.78
C THR A 89 -51.89 36.04 8.80
N ASN A 90 -52.61 35.38 9.70
CA ASN A 90 -52.03 34.49 10.72
C ASN A 90 -51.44 33.19 10.13
N GLU A 91 -52.02 32.66 9.05
CA GLU A 91 -51.46 31.50 8.35
C GLU A 91 -50.18 31.86 7.58
N VAL A 92 -50.09 33.08 7.05
CA VAL A 92 -48.91 33.56 6.33
C VAL A 92 -47.73 33.77 7.30
N SER A 93 -47.98 34.32 8.50
CA SER A 93 -46.94 34.52 9.52
C SER A 93 -46.32 33.20 9.98
N THR A 94 -47.17 32.25 10.39
CA THR A 94 -46.72 30.92 10.85
C THR A 94 -45.98 30.13 9.76
N LYS A 95 -46.36 30.29 8.49
CA LYS A 95 -45.64 29.69 7.35
C LYS A 95 -44.28 30.32 7.11
N ASN A 96 -44.15 31.64 7.24
CA ASN A 96 -42.86 32.33 7.15
C ASN A 96 -41.92 31.92 8.28
N ASP A 97 -42.43 31.73 9.49
CA ASP A 97 -41.63 31.23 10.62
C ASP A 97 -41.11 29.81 10.37
N ASN A 98 -41.93 28.94 9.79
CA ASN A 98 -41.52 27.59 9.38
C ASN A 98 -40.45 27.61 8.28
N LEU A 99 -40.58 28.51 7.31
CA LEU A 99 -39.64 28.65 6.19
C LEU A 99 -38.28 29.18 6.67
N ASN A 100 -38.29 30.18 7.55
CA ASN A 100 -37.11 30.70 8.24
C ASN A 100 -36.42 29.62 9.09
N SER A 101 -37.20 28.74 9.74
CA SER A 101 -36.67 27.61 10.50
C SER A 101 -35.95 26.60 9.60
N ILE A 102 -36.55 26.25 8.46
CA ILE A 102 -35.93 25.36 7.45
C ILE A 102 -34.62 25.96 6.95
N GLU A 103 -34.61 27.25 6.58
CA GLU A 103 -33.40 27.92 6.09
C GLU A 103 -32.27 27.95 7.12
N LYS A 104 -32.58 28.21 8.41
CA LYS A 104 -31.59 28.16 9.50
C LYS A 104 -30.95 26.78 9.65
N ARG A 105 -31.74 25.70 9.56
CA ARG A 105 -31.22 24.32 9.63
C ARG A 105 -30.30 24.02 8.45
N ASN A 106 -30.67 24.43 7.25
CA ASN A 106 -29.84 24.26 6.06
C ASN A 106 -28.50 25.02 6.17
N ASN A 107 -28.55 26.29 6.59
CA ASN A 107 -27.34 27.09 6.82
C ASN A 107 -26.41 26.47 7.88
N HIS A 108 -26.99 25.93 8.96
CA HIS A 108 -26.22 25.21 9.98
C HIS A 108 -25.57 23.94 9.41
N ALA A 109 -26.32 23.12 8.67
CA ALA A 109 -25.79 21.90 8.06
C ALA A 109 -24.68 22.19 7.05
N LEU A 110 -24.82 23.24 6.22
CA LEU A 110 -23.78 23.69 5.32
C LEU A 110 -22.51 24.11 6.08
N LYS A 111 -22.67 24.77 7.23
CA LYS A 111 -21.53 25.12 8.08
C LYS A 111 -20.81 23.89 8.63
N CYS A 112 -21.55 22.86 9.05
CA CYS A 112 -20.98 21.59 9.48
C CYS A 112 -20.18 20.93 8.35
N ILE A 113 -20.73 20.89 7.12
CA ILE A 113 -19.99 20.34 5.97
C ILE A 113 -18.71 21.12 5.74
N GLN A 114 -18.76 22.47 5.77
CA GLN A 114 -17.58 23.29 5.60
C GLN A 114 -16.50 22.97 6.66
N THR A 115 -16.88 22.84 7.93
CA THR A 115 -15.93 22.51 9.00
C THR A 115 -15.33 21.11 8.83
N GLU A 116 -16.13 20.14 8.39
CA GLU A 116 -15.63 18.79 8.10
C GLU A 116 -14.69 18.76 6.89
N THR A 117 -14.99 19.54 5.84
CA THR A 117 -14.04 19.70 4.72
C THR A 117 -12.72 20.32 5.18
N GLN A 118 -12.76 21.31 6.09
CA GLN A 118 -11.54 21.88 6.67
C GLN A 118 -10.76 20.85 7.49
N LEU A 119 -11.46 19.96 8.22
CA LEU A 119 -10.82 18.87 8.94
C LEU A 119 -10.11 17.90 7.99
N ILE A 120 -10.69 17.58 6.83
CA ILE A 120 -10.00 16.80 5.79
C ILE A 120 -8.73 17.51 5.33
N TYR A 121 -8.81 18.80 5.00
CA TYR A 121 -7.64 19.56 4.54
C TYR A 121 -6.52 19.59 5.59
N ALA A 122 -6.87 19.71 6.87
CA ALA A 122 -5.89 19.66 7.97
C ALA A 122 -5.17 18.31 8.07
N ASN A 123 -5.83 17.20 7.68
CA ASN A 123 -5.27 15.86 7.72
C ASN A 123 -4.59 15.42 6.40
N LEU A 124 -4.56 16.26 5.36
CA LEU A 124 -3.84 15.94 4.11
C LEU A 124 -2.34 15.77 4.33
N GLU A 125 -1.77 16.37 5.38
CA GLU A 125 -0.37 16.14 5.76
C GLU A 125 -0.12 14.66 6.09
N ALA A 126 -1.07 13.97 6.73
CA ALA A 126 -0.97 12.54 6.99
C ALA A 126 -0.90 11.73 5.68
N PHE A 127 -1.59 12.16 4.62
CA PHE A 127 -1.50 11.52 3.30
C PHE A 127 -0.10 11.67 2.70
N VAL A 128 0.50 12.86 2.81
CA VAL A 128 1.88 13.09 2.35
C VAL A 128 2.88 12.27 3.16
N TYR A 129 2.68 12.18 4.48
CA TYR A 129 3.49 11.34 5.37
C TYR A 129 3.43 9.86 4.97
N ILE A 130 2.23 9.32 4.69
CA ILE A 130 2.04 7.94 4.22
C ILE A 130 2.81 7.70 2.92
N LEU A 131 2.63 8.56 1.92
CA LEU A 131 3.31 8.41 0.63
C LEU A 131 4.83 8.47 0.76
N SER A 132 5.33 9.39 1.58
CA SER A 132 6.77 9.54 1.84
C SER A 132 7.33 8.32 2.56
N SER A 133 6.62 7.83 3.57
CA SER A 133 7.01 6.64 4.33
C SER A 133 7.01 5.40 3.44
N LEU A 134 5.98 5.22 2.61
CA LEU A 134 5.91 4.12 1.65
C LEU A 134 7.08 4.17 0.66
N GLY A 135 7.39 5.35 0.10
CA GLY A 135 8.51 5.54 -0.80
C GLY A 135 9.85 5.19 -0.15
N ASN A 136 10.06 5.64 1.09
CA ASN A 136 11.28 5.35 1.86
C ASN A 136 11.43 3.86 2.18
N ILE A 137 10.36 3.22 2.66
CA ILE A 137 10.33 1.78 2.96
C ILE A 137 10.65 1.01 1.69
N GLN A 138 9.94 1.27 0.59
CA GLN A 138 10.13 0.55 -0.66
C GLN A 138 11.55 0.73 -1.22
N SER A 139 12.11 1.94 -1.12
CA SER A 139 13.49 2.22 -1.53
C SER A 139 14.49 1.42 -0.70
N LYS A 140 14.29 1.35 0.62
CA LYS A 140 15.14 0.61 1.54
C LYS A 140 15.08 -0.90 1.27
N VAL A 141 13.88 -1.47 1.19
CA VAL A 141 13.67 -2.89 0.86
C VAL A 141 14.35 -3.24 -0.46
N SER A 142 14.18 -2.40 -1.48
CA SER A 142 14.78 -2.64 -2.80
C SER A 142 16.31 -2.64 -2.74
N SER A 143 16.91 -1.75 -1.94
CA SER A 143 18.36 -1.71 -1.71
C SER A 143 18.84 -2.96 -0.97
N ASP A 144 18.15 -3.36 0.09
CA ASP A 144 18.54 -4.52 0.90
C ASP A 144 18.42 -5.83 0.10
N LEU A 145 17.32 -5.98 -0.65
CA LEU A 145 17.12 -7.11 -1.56
C LEU A 145 18.21 -7.15 -2.62
N LEU A 146 18.58 -6.00 -3.19
CA LEU A 146 19.67 -5.93 -4.17
C LEU A 146 20.97 -6.47 -3.59
N ASP A 147 21.29 -6.16 -2.33
CA ASP A 147 22.52 -6.62 -1.69
C ASP A 147 22.48 -8.13 -1.39
N ILE A 148 21.33 -8.66 -0.97
CA ILE A 148 21.13 -10.12 -0.84
C ILE A 148 21.28 -10.81 -2.20
N TRP A 149 20.70 -10.26 -3.27
CA TRP A 149 20.82 -10.81 -4.62
C TRP A 149 22.23 -10.72 -5.18
N LYS A 150 23.01 -9.67 -4.85
CA LYS A 150 24.43 -9.58 -5.20
C LYS A 150 25.24 -10.67 -4.48
N SER A 151 25.03 -10.86 -3.18
CA SER A 151 25.67 -11.94 -2.41
C SER A 151 25.38 -13.30 -3.04
N PHE A 152 24.11 -13.56 -3.36
CA PHE A 152 23.68 -14.78 -4.02
C PHE A 152 24.34 -14.97 -5.40
N SER A 153 24.36 -13.93 -6.23
CA SER A 153 25.00 -13.96 -7.55
C SER A 153 26.51 -14.23 -7.47
N ASN A 154 27.20 -13.64 -6.49
CA ASN A 154 28.62 -13.88 -6.25
C ASN A 154 28.88 -15.34 -5.87
N LYS A 155 28.08 -15.92 -4.96
CA LYS A 155 28.20 -17.34 -4.57
C LYS A 155 27.98 -18.27 -5.77
N ILE A 156 27.01 -17.98 -6.65
CA ILE A 156 26.80 -18.75 -7.88
C ILE A 156 27.97 -18.60 -8.86
N SER A 157 28.52 -17.38 -8.98
CA SER A 157 29.64 -17.12 -9.87
C SER A 157 30.91 -17.83 -9.40
N GLU A 158 31.16 -17.89 -8.09
CA GLU A 158 32.25 -18.67 -7.48
C GLU A 158 32.10 -20.17 -7.77
N LEU A 159 30.89 -20.72 -7.63
CA LEU A 159 30.58 -22.08 -8.06
C LEU A 159 30.92 -22.24 -9.55
N GLY A 160 30.40 -21.38 -10.43
CA GLY A 160 30.69 -21.43 -11.87
C GLY A 160 32.18 -21.33 -12.24
N GLN A 161 32.96 -20.51 -11.55
CA GLN A 161 34.41 -20.39 -11.80
C GLN A 161 35.19 -21.62 -11.34
N THR A 162 34.80 -22.27 -10.23
CA THR A 162 35.41 -23.55 -9.82
C THR A 162 35.20 -24.67 -10.86
N TYR A 163 34.12 -24.62 -11.66
CA TYR A 163 33.91 -25.50 -12.81
C TYR A 163 34.89 -25.24 -13.95
N VAL A 164 35.04 -23.97 -14.34
CA VAL A 164 35.84 -23.55 -15.50
C VAL A 164 37.34 -23.72 -15.24
N ASN A 165 37.83 -23.41 -14.03
CA ASN A 165 39.25 -23.51 -13.73
C ASN A 165 39.77 -24.96 -13.66
N LYS A 166 38.97 -25.93 -13.17
CA LYS A 166 39.40 -27.34 -13.12
C LYS A 166 39.23 -28.10 -14.44
N SER A 167 38.26 -27.72 -15.27
CA SER A 167 38.12 -28.29 -16.62
C SER A 167 39.29 -27.89 -17.55
N SER A 168 39.85 -26.69 -17.35
CA SER A 168 41.12 -26.28 -17.97
C SER A 168 42.33 -27.11 -17.48
N ILE A 169 42.41 -27.42 -16.19
CA ILE A 169 43.49 -28.23 -15.60
C ILE A 169 43.42 -29.71 -16.04
N GLN A 170 42.23 -30.28 -16.23
CA GLN A 170 42.09 -31.65 -16.78
C GLN A 170 42.47 -31.76 -18.26
N ARG A 171 42.27 -30.69 -19.05
CA ARG A 171 42.70 -30.65 -20.47
C ARG A 171 44.21 -30.53 -20.65
N THR A 172 44.93 -29.87 -19.74
CA THR A 172 46.40 -29.78 -19.82
C THR A 172 47.09 -31.08 -19.39
N ASN A 173 46.53 -31.80 -18.41
CA ASN A 173 47.11 -33.05 -17.91
C ASN A 173 46.92 -34.25 -18.87
N THR A 174 45.95 -34.19 -19.78
CA THR A 174 45.72 -35.24 -20.80
C THR A 174 46.65 -35.12 -22.01
N ILE A 175 47.30 -33.97 -22.22
CA ILE A 175 48.28 -33.77 -23.30
C ILE A 175 49.68 -34.25 -22.86
N GLY A 176 50.01 -34.17 -21.57
CA GLY A 176 51.29 -34.60 -21.01
C GLY A 176 51.48 -36.11 -20.81
N LEU A 177 50.43 -36.92 -20.93
CA LEU A 177 50.48 -38.38 -20.73
C LEU A 177 50.57 -39.20 -22.04
N LYS A 178 50.71 -38.55 -23.20
CA LYS A 178 50.85 -39.24 -24.50
C LYS A 178 52.28 -39.42 -25.01
N ASN A 179 53.30 -38.98 -24.27
CA ASN A 179 54.71 -39.17 -24.62
C ASN A 179 55.44 -39.99 -23.55
N LYS A 180 55.23 -41.31 -23.56
CA LYS A 180 56.17 -42.31 -23.06
C LYS A 180 55.83 -43.68 -23.61
#